data_AF-A0A7K2MSE5-F1
#
_entry.id   AF-A0A7K2MSE5-F1
#
_cell.length_a   1.000
_cell.length_b   1.000
_cell.length_c   1.000
_cell.angle_alpha   90.00
_cell.angle_beta   90.00
_cell.angle_gamma   90.00
#
_symmetry.space_group_name_H-M   'P 1'
#
loop_
_entity.id
_entity.type
_entity.pdbx_description
1 polymer ?
#
loop_
_entity_poly.entity_id
_entity_poly.type
_entity_poly.pdbx_seq_one_letter_code
_entity_poly.pdbx_strand_id
1 'polypeptide(L)' 'ALARRPGWVVPRADLLRALPGTGRDEHAVETAMARLRTSLGTPKLIQTVVKRGYRLALDPATTTKYTTD' A
#
# COMPACT_ATOMS: atom_id res chain seq x y z
N ALA A 1 2.85 6.83 -2.21
CA ALA A 1 4.14 6.53 -1.55
C ALA A 1 4.60 5.09 -1.86
N LEU A 2 3.82 4.08 -1.46
CA LEU A 2 4.13 2.65 -1.71
C LEU A 2 4.37 2.32 -3.20
N ALA A 3 3.53 2.81 -4.11
CA ALA A 3 3.68 2.58 -5.54
C ALA A 3 4.93 3.22 -6.16
N ARG A 4 5.55 4.22 -5.50
CA ARG A 4 6.79 4.84 -5.98
C ARG A 4 8.04 4.01 -5.65
N ARG A 5 7.94 3.07 -4.71
CA ARG A 5 9.05 2.20 -4.26
C ARG A 5 8.54 0.79 -3.99
N PRO A 6 8.28 -0.02 -5.04
CA PRO A 6 7.82 -1.40 -4.87
C PRO A 6 8.83 -2.20 -4.02
N GLY A 7 8.34 -2.99 -3.06
CA GLY A 7 9.16 -3.77 -2.13
C GLY A 7 9.72 -3.03 -0.92
N TRP A 8 9.64 -1.69 -0.87
CA TRP A 8 10.15 -0.92 0.27
C TRP A 8 9.13 -0.82 1.40
N VAL A 9 9.61 -0.88 2.64
CA VAL A 9 8.79 -0.64 3.82
C VAL A 9 8.65 0.87 4.02
N VAL A 10 7.43 1.36 3.87
CA VAL A 10 7.07 2.76 4.09
C VAL A 10 6.50 2.90 5.51
N PRO A 11 7.09 3.76 6.35
CA PRO A 11 6.62 3.97 7.72
C PRO A 11 5.25 4.68 7.76
N ARG A 12 4.52 4.50 8.87
CA ARG A 12 3.20 5.14 9.08
C ARG A 12 3.24 6.66 8.88
N ALA A 13 4.29 7.33 9.37
CA ALA A 13 4.45 8.79 9.22
C ALA A 13 4.52 9.24 7.74
N ASP A 14 5.22 8.49 6.88
CA ASP A 14 5.29 8.80 5.45
C ASP A 14 3.98 8.50 4.72
N LEU A 15 3.24 7.48 5.18
CA LEU A 15 1.91 7.19 4.67
C LEU A 15 0.92 8.29 5.05
N LEU A 16 0.98 8.79 6.28
CA LEU A 16 0.20 9.94 6.74
C LEU A 16 0.44 11.17 5.87
N ARG A 17 1.70 11.46 5.52
CA ARG A 17 2.03 12.57 4.60
C ARG A 17 1.52 12.37 3.18
N ALA A 18 1.30 11.13 2.77
CA ALA A 18 0.85 10.79 1.41
C ALA A 18 -0.68 10.67 1.28
N LEU A 19 -1.43 10.73 2.38
CA LEU A 19 -2.88 10.60 2.38
C LEU A 19 -3.54 11.95 2.03
N PRO A 20 -4.32 12.01 0.94
CA PRO A 20 -5.16 13.17 0.66
C PRO A 20 -6.40 13.08 1.56
N GLY A 21 -6.39 13.80 2.68
CA GLY A 21 -7.52 13.84 3.61
C GLY A 21 -7.19 14.41 4.99
N THR A 22 -8.23 14.70 5.76
CA THR A 22 -8.16 15.33 7.10
C THR A 22 -7.69 14.38 8.21
N GLY A 23 -7.72 13.07 7.99
CA GLY A 23 -7.26 12.09 8.96
C GLY A 23 -5.73 11.99 9.00
N ARG A 24 -5.11 12.56 10.04
CA ARG A 24 -3.66 12.48 10.29
C ARG A 24 -3.28 11.43 11.35
N ASP A 25 -4.24 10.59 11.73
CA ASP A 25 -4.08 9.61 12.80
C ASP A 25 -3.83 8.21 12.27
N GLU A 26 -3.36 7.34 13.15
CA GLU A 26 -3.14 5.93 12.87
C GLU A 26 -4.35 5.25 12.24
N HIS A 27 -5.55 5.57 12.73
CA HIS A 27 -6.81 5.02 12.23
C HIS A 27 -7.12 5.45 10.78
N ALA A 28 -6.66 6.63 10.37
CA ALA A 28 -6.79 7.09 8.98
C ALA A 28 -5.90 6.27 8.04
N VAL A 29 -4.68 5.92 8.49
CA VAL A 29 -3.80 5.00 7.73
C VAL A 29 -4.44 3.63 7.61
N GLU A 30 -4.98 3.10 8.69
CA GLU A 30 -5.63 1.77 8.67
C GLU A 30 -6.82 1.74 7.72
N THR A 31 -7.69 2.75 7.79
CA THR A 31 -8.85 2.88 6.90
C THR A 31 -8.43 3.04 5.44
N ALA A 32 -7.42 3.88 5.17
CA ALA A 32 -6.93 4.06 3.81
C ALA A 32 -6.28 2.78 3.25
N MET A 33 -5.53 2.04 4.07
CA MET A 33 -4.96 0.75 3.67
C MET A 33 -6.06 -0.30 3.44
N ALA A 34 -7.11 -0.33 4.27
CA ALA A 34 -8.26 -1.21 4.08
C ALA A 34 -8.97 -0.89 2.75
N ARG A 35 -9.30 0.38 2.50
CA ARG A 35 -9.90 0.84 1.24
C ARG A 35 -9.02 0.52 0.03
N LEU A 36 -7.71 0.73 0.14
CA LEU A 36 -6.76 0.41 -0.92
C LEU A 36 -6.72 -1.10 -1.21
N ARG A 37 -6.70 -1.96 -0.17
CA ARG A 37 -6.77 -3.42 -0.34
C ARG A 37 -8.06 -3.86 -1.03
N THR A 38 -9.20 -3.28 -0.66
CA THR A 38 -10.50 -3.56 -1.29
C THR A 38 -10.52 -3.10 -2.75
N SER A 39 -10.04 -1.89 -3.03
CA SER A 39 -10.00 -1.33 -4.39
C SER A 39 -9.05 -2.11 -5.32
N LEU A 40 -7.99 -2.72 -4.78
CA LEU A 40 -7.06 -3.56 -5.53
C LEU A 40 -7.58 -4.99 -5.75
N GLY A 41 -8.64 -5.41 -5.05
CA GLY A 41 -9.16 -6.78 -5.05
C GLY A 41 -8.20 -7.84 -4.47
N THR A 42 -6.93 -7.49 -4.24
CA THR A 42 -5.87 -8.41 -3.82
C THR A 42 -5.24 -7.91 -2.52
N PRO A 43 -5.83 -8.22 -1.35
CA PRO A 43 -5.36 -7.70 -0.06
C PRO A 43 -3.92 -8.13 0.28
N LYS A 44 -3.46 -9.25 -0.29
CA LYS A 44 -2.09 -9.79 -0.10
C LYS A 44 -1.00 -8.90 -0.70
N LEU A 45 -1.34 -7.98 -1.61
CA LEU A 45 -0.38 -7.03 -2.18
C LEU A 45 0.13 -6.01 -1.17
N ILE A 46 -0.61 -5.75 -0.09
CA ILE A 46 -0.19 -4.78 0.95
C ILE A 46 0.15 -5.55 2.21
N GLN A 47 1.44 -5.74 2.44
CA GLN A 47 1.96 -6.44 3.61
C GLN A 47 2.23 -5.45 4.73
N THR A 48 1.72 -5.79 5.92
CA THR A 48 2.00 -5.04 7.15
C THR A 48 3.27 -5.58 7.78
N VAL A 49 4.24 -4.70 8.04
CA VAL A 49 5.45 -5.02 8.78
C VAL A 49 5.30 -4.43 10.18
N VAL A 50 5.08 -5.32 11.15
CA VAL A 50 4.86 -4.95 12.56
C VAL A 50 6.00 -4.04 13.04
N LYS A 51 5.66 -2.92 13.71
CA LYS A 51 6.59 -1.88 14.21
C LYS A 51 7.42 -1.14 13.15
N ARG A 52 7.24 -1.40 11.85
CA ARG A 52 7.99 -0.75 10.77
C ARG A 52 7.10 0.03 9.80
N GLY A 53 5.92 -0.48 9.45
CA GLY A 53 5.01 0.17 8.52
C GLY A 53 4.39 -0.79 7.51
N TYR A 54 4.22 -0.35 6.27
CA TYR A 54 3.57 -1.13 5.22
C TYR A 54 4.48 -1.25 4.01
N ARG A 55 4.42 -2.37 3.31
CA ARG A 55 5.12 -2.56 2.04
C ARG A 55 4.19 -3.08 0.97
N LEU A 56 4.50 -2.74 -0.27
CA LEU A 56 3.82 -3.29 -1.43
C LEU A 56 4.56 -4.56 -1.86
N ALA A 57 3.91 -5.71 -1.70
CA ALA A 57 4.33 -6.99 -2.26
C ALA A 57 3.91 -7.08 -3.73
N LEU A 58 4.33 -6.10 -4.53
CA LEU A 58 4.41 -6.29 -5.97
C LEU A 58 5.52 -7.30 -6.18
N ASP A 59 5.14 -8.52 -6.53
CA ASP A 59 6.09 -9.45 -7.11
C ASP A 59 6.57 -8.80 -8.43
N PRO A 60 7.86 -8.48 -8.59
CA PRO A 60 8.35 -7.84 -9.81
C PRO A 60 8.09 -8.68 -11.08
N ALA A 61 7.71 -9.97 -10.95
CA ALA A 61 7.33 -10.82 -12.07
C ALA A 61 5.85 -10.70 -12.50
N THR A 62 4.99 -9.99 -11.77
CA THR A 62 3.56 -9.83 -12.13
C THR A 62 3.27 -8.69 -13.11
N THR A 63 4.28 -8.06 -13.71
CA THR A 63 4.07 -7.11 -14.82
C THR A 63 3.77 -7.78 -16.17
N THR A 64 3.64 -9.10 -16.22
CA THR A 64 3.39 -9.83 -17.46
C THR A 64 1.99 -10.44 -17.46
N LYS A 65 1.23 -10.14 -18.53
CA LYS A 65 -0.06 -10.73 -18.99
C LYS A 65 -1.36 -9.95 -18.71
N TYR A 66 -1.37 -8.65 -19.01
CA TYR A 66 -2.53 -8.08 -19.73
C TYR A 66 -2.07 -7.63 -21.12
N THR A 67 -1.59 -8.60 -21.90
CA THR A 67 -1.64 -8.54 -23.37
C THR A 67 -2.66 -9.60 -23.76
N THR A 68 -3.91 -9.16 -23.88
CA THR A 68 -5.03 -9.87 -24.51
C THR A 68 -5.93 -8.70 -24.91
N ASP A 69 -6.13 -8.36 -26.16
CA ASP A 69 -6.07 -9.05 -27.45
C ASP A 69 -5.73 -7.97 -28.51
#